data_AF-A0A1M3QCF3-F1
#
_entry.id   AF-A0A1M3QCF3-F1
#
_cell.length_a   1.000
_cell.length_b   1.000
_cell.length_c   1.000
_cell.angle_alpha   90.00
_cell.angle_beta   90.00
_cell.angle_gamma   90.00
#
_symmetry.space_group_name_H-M   'P 1'
#
loop_
_entity.id
_entity.type
_entity.pdbx_description
1 polymer ?
#
loop_
_entity_poly.entity_id
_entity_poly.type
_entity_poly.pdbx_seq_one_letter_code
_entity_poly.pdbx_strand_id
1 'polypeptide(L)'
;MLRSLTTRLLHMLVALSVVHQLVVGAVMSGPRSGGLLWQAHQAVGIASLGILLAFWAWTLLRRGETRLVRLFPWLSAAGRAALRADAAAHLRALRQFRLPHGEDSPIASATHGLGLLAASAMAVTGGMFFLKGIAPQSLVWLALNLHGAIANLMWAYLIAHAGLALLHELTGQRVLRRMSPVGLEHAGAD
;
A
#
# COMPACT_ATOMS: atom_id res chain seq x y z
N MET A 1 10.59 16.38 -3.93
CA MET A 1 10.61 16.27 -5.42
C MET A 1 9.20 15.90 -5.85
N LEU A 2 8.59 16.57 -6.84
CA LEU A 2 7.23 16.22 -7.28
C LEU A 2 7.24 14.81 -7.90
N ARG A 3 6.41 13.91 -7.38
CA ARG A 3 6.17 12.56 -7.96
C ARG A 3 5.54 12.72 -9.35
N SER A 4 5.89 11.84 -10.30
CA SER A 4 5.25 11.91 -11.62
C SER A 4 3.78 11.53 -11.55
N LEU A 5 3.01 11.97 -12.55
CA LEU A 5 1.60 11.60 -12.71
C LEU A 5 1.43 10.08 -12.71
N THR A 6 2.30 9.34 -13.40
CA THR A 6 2.25 7.87 -13.44
C THR A 6 2.41 7.24 -12.05
N THR A 7 3.37 7.69 -11.23
CA THR A 7 3.53 7.19 -9.86
C THR A 7 2.28 7.44 -9.03
N ARG A 8 1.67 8.61 -9.16
CA ARG A 8 0.44 8.98 -8.46
C ARG A 8 -0.75 8.13 -8.92
N LEU A 9 -0.89 7.93 -10.23
CA LEU A 9 -1.93 7.09 -10.81
C LEU A 9 -1.79 5.64 -10.36
N LEU A 10 -0.60 5.06 -10.48
CA LEU A 10 -0.36 3.67 -10.07
C LEU A 10 -0.56 3.51 -8.56
N HIS A 11 -0.12 4.46 -7.75
CA HIS A 11 -0.39 4.45 -6.30
C HIS A 11 -1.89 4.49 -6.01
N MET A 12 -2.63 5.36 -6.69
CA MET A 12 -4.09 5.48 -6.51
C MET A 12 -4.82 4.20 -6.94
N LEU A 13 -4.41 3.61 -8.06
CA LEU A 13 -4.96 2.33 -8.54
C LEU A 13 -4.70 1.19 -7.54
N VAL A 14 -3.49 1.10 -6.99
CA VAL A 14 -3.16 0.13 -5.92
C VAL A 14 -4.02 0.40 -4.69
N ALA A 15 -4.13 1.65 -4.24
CA ALA A 15 -4.93 2.01 -3.06
C ALA A 15 -6.41 1.64 -3.22
N LEU A 16 -7.02 2.00 -4.35
CA LEU A 16 -8.41 1.66 -4.67
C LEU A 16 -8.61 0.15 -4.78
N SER A 17 -7.64 -0.55 -5.37
CA SER A 17 -7.65 -2.02 -5.44
C SER A 17 -7.66 -2.65 -4.05
N VAL A 18 -6.78 -2.18 -3.15
CA VAL A 18 -6.72 -2.66 -1.76
C VAL A 18 -8.04 -2.39 -1.03
N VAL A 19 -8.60 -1.18 -1.16
CA VAL A 19 -9.89 -0.83 -0.54
C VAL A 19 -11.00 -1.77 -1.03
N HIS A 20 -11.11 -1.98 -2.35
CA HIS A 20 -12.07 -2.92 -2.92
C HIS A 20 -11.86 -4.34 -2.36
N GLN A 21 -10.64 -4.86 -2.40
CA GLN A 21 -10.31 -6.21 -1.96
C GLN A 21 -10.66 -6.44 -0.48
N LEU A 22 -10.37 -5.45 0.37
CA LEU A 22 -10.67 -5.51 1.80
C LEU A 22 -12.17 -5.41 2.10
N VAL A 23 -12.87 -4.45 1.48
CA VAL A 23 -14.31 -4.25 1.71
C VAL A 23 -15.10 -5.45 1.22
N VAL A 24 -14.88 -5.88 -0.04
CA VAL A 24 -15.57 -7.05 -0.60
C VAL A 24 -15.16 -8.32 0.15
N GLY A 25 -13.88 -8.47 0.49
CA GLY A 25 -13.40 -9.62 1.25
C GLY A 25 -14.01 -9.76 2.64
N ALA A 26 -14.38 -8.64 3.28
CA ALA A 26 -15.01 -8.63 4.59
C ALA A 26 -16.47 -9.08 4.59
N VAL A 27 -17.19 -8.89 3.47
CA VAL A 27 -18.64 -9.19 3.37
C VAL A 27 -18.96 -10.36 2.44
N MET A 28 -18.01 -10.80 1.61
CA MET A 28 -18.24 -11.93 0.71
C MET A 28 -18.41 -13.23 1.49
N SER A 29 -19.29 -14.09 0.99
CA SER A 29 -19.33 -15.48 1.43
C SER A 29 -18.16 -16.25 0.80
N GLY A 30 -17.59 -17.20 1.53
CA GLY A 30 -16.40 -17.93 1.09
C GLY A 30 -16.57 -18.77 -0.18
N PRO A 31 -15.54 -19.52 -0.60
CA PRO A 31 -15.47 -20.20 -1.90
C PRO A 31 -16.64 -21.14 -2.23
N ARG A 32 -17.34 -21.66 -1.20
CA ARG A 32 -18.49 -22.55 -1.36
C ARG A 32 -19.75 -21.83 -1.84
N SER A 33 -19.81 -20.50 -1.70
CA SER A 33 -21.01 -19.72 -2.04
C SER A 33 -21.13 -19.46 -3.54
N GLY A 34 -20.01 -19.33 -4.27
CA GLY A 34 -20.02 -18.94 -5.68
C GLY A 34 -20.67 -17.57 -5.96
N GLY A 35 -21.00 -16.78 -4.92
CA GLY A 35 -21.81 -15.57 -5.06
C GLY A 35 -21.12 -14.45 -5.83
N LEU A 36 -21.89 -13.44 -6.24
CA LEU A 36 -21.39 -12.31 -7.03
C LEU A 36 -20.18 -11.62 -6.38
N LEU A 37 -20.21 -11.39 -5.07
CA LEU A 37 -19.10 -10.75 -4.35
C LEU A 37 -17.83 -11.61 -4.33
N TRP A 38 -17.98 -12.95 -4.25
CA TRP A 38 -16.85 -13.88 -4.35
C TRP A 38 -16.23 -13.86 -5.75
N GLN A 39 -17.06 -13.82 -6.79
CA GLN A 39 -16.60 -13.70 -8.18
C GLN A 39 -15.92 -12.35 -8.43
N ALA A 40 -16.52 -11.25 -7.96
CA ALA A 40 -15.95 -9.92 -8.04
C ALA A 40 -14.60 -9.81 -7.31
N HIS A 41 -14.51 -10.38 -6.10
CA HIS A 41 -13.26 -10.42 -5.34
C HIS A 41 -12.13 -11.08 -6.12
N GLN A 42 -12.39 -12.27 -6.71
CA GLN A 42 -11.40 -12.99 -7.53
C GLN A 42 -11.02 -12.23 -8.80
N ALA A 43 -12.02 -11.76 -9.57
CA ALA A 43 -11.79 -11.08 -10.85
C ALA A 43 -11.00 -9.78 -10.65
N VAL A 44 -11.43 -8.95 -9.69
CA VAL A 44 -10.70 -7.74 -9.33
C VAL A 44 -9.37 -8.07 -8.67
N GLY A 45 -9.24 -9.21 -7.98
CA GLY A 45 -7.99 -9.67 -7.39
C GLY A 45 -6.91 -9.94 -8.44
N ILE A 46 -7.29 -10.59 -9.55
CA ILE A 46 -6.41 -10.79 -10.71
C ILE A 46 -6.02 -9.44 -11.34
N ALA A 47 -6.99 -8.55 -11.54
CA ALA A 47 -6.71 -7.20 -12.05
C ALA A 47 -5.75 -6.42 -11.12
N SER A 48 -5.94 -6.54 -9.81
CA SER A 48 -5.11 -5.93 -8.77
C SER A 48 -3.67 -6.45 -8.83
N LEU A 49 -3.47 -7.74 -9.10
CA LEU A 49 -2.14 -8.31 -9.34
C LEU A 49 -1.46 -7.65 -10.55
N GLY A 50 -2.18 -7.48 -11.66
CA GLY A 50 -1.66 -6.77 -12.85
C GLY A 50 -1.23 -5.33 -12.54
N ILE A 51 -2.07 -4.58 -11.81
CA ILE A 51 -1.76 -3.22 -11.36
C ILE A 51 -0.52 -3.20 -10.45
N LEU A 52 -0.43 -4.16 -9.52
CA LEU A 52 0.70 -4.27 -8.59
C LEU A 52 2.01 -4.59 -9.32
N LEU A 53 1.97 -5.49 -10.32
CA LEU A 53 3.11 -5.79 -11.18
C LEU A 53 3.54 -4.56 -11.98
N ALA A 54 2.59 -3.78 -12.51
CA ALA A 54 2.88 -2.52 -13.18
C ALA A 54 3.52 -1.50 -12.23
N PHE A 55 3.04 -1.40 -10.98
CA PHE A 55 3.64 -0.55 -9.94
C PHE A 55 5.09 -0.98 -9.63
N TRP A 56 5.33 -2.28 -9.48
CA TRP A 56 6.68 -2.83 -9.28
C TRP A 56 7.58 -2.55 -10.47
N ALA A 57 7.16 -2.88 -11.69
CA ALA A 57 7.92 -2.62 -12.90
C ALA A 57 8.29 -1.14 -13.02
N TRP A 58 7.32 -0.25 -12.78
CA TRP A 58 7.56 1.19 -12.76
C TRP A 58 8.61 1.60 -11.72
N THR A 59 8.49 1.09 -10.49
CA THR A 59 9.40 1.40 -9.38
C THR A 59 10.82 0.86 -9.64
N LEU A 60 10.95 -0.29 -10.28
CA LEU A 60 12.24 -0.94 -10.59
C LEU A 60 12.94 -0.29 -11.79
N LEU A 61 12.19 0.08 -12.83
CA LEU A 61 12.73 0.55 -14.11
C LEU A 61 12.97 2.07 -14.13
N ARG A 62 12.14 2.85 -13.42
CA ARG A 62 12.24 4.32 -13.42
C ARG A 62 13.40 4.78 -12.53
N ARG A 63 14.35 5.52 -13.11
CA ARG A 63 15.40 6.23 -12.35
C ARG A 63 14.89 7.61 -11.92
N GLY A 64 14.99 7.94 -10.62
CA GLY A 64 14.96 9.34 -10.15
C GLY A 64 13.85 9.75 -9.16
N GLU A 65 12.78 8.98 -8.95
CA GLU A 65 11.70 9.39 -8.03
C GLU A 65 11.91 8.92 -6.58
N THR A 66 11.60 7.65 -6.28
CA THR A 66 11.91 7.03 -4.99
C THR A 66 12.92 5.93 -5.25
N ARG A 67 14.11 6.05 -4.65
CA ARG A 67 15.07 4.94 -4.69
C ARG A 67 14.49 3.79 -3.85
N LEU A 68 14.51 2.55 -4.35
CA LEU A 68 14.03 1.35 -3.63
C LEU A 68 14.58 1.26 -2.20
N VAL A 69 15.84 1.66 -2.00
CA VAL A 69 16.48 1.68 -0.67
C VAL A 69 15.75 2.58 0.35
N ARG A 70 15.00 3.60 -0.11
CA ARG A 70 14.16 4.43 0.76
C ARG A 70 12.84 3.77 1.12
N LEU A 71 12.29 2.92 0.25
CA LEU A 71 11.09 2.12 0.55
C LEU A 71 11.41 1.01 1.55
N PHE A 72 12.64 0.48 1.48
CA PHE A 72 13.11 -0.63 2.32
C PHE A 72 14.33 -0.21 3.15
N PRO A 73 14.22 0.82 4.01
CA PRO A 73 15.37 1.37 4.72
C PRO A 73 16.02 0.36 5.67
N TRP A 74 15.28 -0.66 6.11
CA TRP A 74 15.80 -1.73 6.97
C TRP A 74 16.87 -2.61 6.31
N LEU A 75 16.97 -2.60 4.97
CA LEU A 75 17.97 -3.37 4.23
C LEU A 75 19.38 -2.76 4.29
N SER A 76 19.55 -1.54 4.80
CA SER A 76 20.86 -0.89 4.91
C SER A 76 21.11 -0.30 6.30
N ALA A 77 22.37 -0.25 6.73
CA ALA A 77 22.73 0.37 8.01
C ALA A 77 22.37 1.87 8.04
N ALA A 78 22.67 2.58 6.96
CA ALA A 78 22.34 3.99 6.80
C ALA A 78 20.81 4.23 6.83
N GLY A 79 20.03 3.40 6.13
CA GLY A 79 18.57 3.47 6.14
C GLY A 79 17.97 3.19 7.52
N ARG A 80 18.47 2.17 8.24
CA ARG A 80 18.07 1.89 9.64
C ARG A 80 18.36 3.06 10.56
N ALA A 81 19.53 3.69 10.44
CA ALA A 81 19.89 4.86 11.23
C ALA A 81 18.97 6.05 10.94
N ALA A 82 18.70 6.34 9.65
CA ALA A 82 17.78 7.39 9.24
C ALA A 82 16.36 7.15 9.75
N LEU A 83 15.85 5.92 9.63
CA LEU A 83 14.53 5.54 10.14
C LEU A 83 14.43 5.71 11.67
N ARG A 84 15.45 5.29 12.43
CA ARG A 84 15.48 5.46 13.88
C ARG A 84 15.51 6.93 14.31
N ALA A 85 16.33 7.74 13.65
CA ALA A 85 16.42 9.17 13.92
C ALA A 85 15.09 9.88 13.65
N ASP A 86 14.46 9.54 12.53
CA ASP A 86 13.17 10.09 12.11
C ASP A 86 12.04 9.66 13.05
N ALA A 87 11.98 8.38 13.43
CA ALA A 87 11.02 7.87 14.40
C ALA A 87 11.16 8.56 15.78
N ALA A 88 12.39 8.78 16.25
CA ALA A 88 12.63 9.52 17.49
C ALA A 88 12.18 10.99 17.39
N ALA A 89 12.35 11.63 16.23
CA ALA A 89 11.86 12.99 16.00
C ALA A 89 10.33 13.05 15.99
N HIS A 90 9.66 12.10 15.33
CA HIS A 90 8.20 11.98 15.34
C HIS A 90 7.68 11.75 16.76
N LEU A 91 8.30 10.87 17.54
CA LEU A 91 7.91 10.63 18.93
C LEU A 91 8.06 11.88 19.81
N ARG A 92 9.13 12.67 19.63
CA ARG A 92 9.32 13.94 20.34
C ARG A 92 8.24 14.96 19.96
N ALA A 93 7.91 15.09 18.68
CA ALA A 93 6.85 15.98 18.22
C ALA A 93 5.47 15.55 18.76
N LEU A 94 5.16 14.25 18.74
CA LEU A 94 3.92 13.71 19.31
C LEU A 94 3.81 13.97 20.82
N ARG A 95 4.90 13.84 21.58
CA ARG A 95 4.95 14.20 23.02
C ARG A 95 4.68 15.69 23.27
N GLN A 96 4.88 16.54 22.27
CA GLN A 96 4.60 17.98 22.32
C GLN A 96 3.23 18.32 21.70
N PHE A 97 2.40 17.31 21.38
CA PHE A 97 1.14 17.46 20.66
C PHE A 97 1.28 18.20 19.32
N ARG A 98 2.45 18.06 18.69
CA ARG A 98 2.74 18.62 17.36
C ARG A 98 2.67 17.52 16.33
N LEU A 99 1.99 17.80 15.22
CA LEU A 99 2.02 16.90 14.08
C LEU A 99 3.40 17.03 13.38
N PRO A 100 4.15 15.94 13.22
CA PRO A 100 5.41 15.96 12.47
C PRO A 100 5.20 16.46 11.03
N HIS A 101 6.27 16.88 10.35
CA HIS A 101 6.17 17.15 8.91
C HIS A 101 6.01 15.83 8.15
N GLY A 102 4.93 15.73 7.36
CA GLY A 102 4.43 14.46 6.82
C GLY A 102 5.05 13.97 5.51
N GLU A 103 5.96 14.71 4.86
CA GLU A 103 6.41 14.36 3.50
C GLU A 103 7.92 14.10 3.38
N ASP A 104 8.26 13.17 2.48
CA ASP A 104 9.62 12.75 2.10
C ASP A 104 10.51 12.26 3.28
N SER A 105 9.91 11.93 4.42
CA SER A 105 10.61 11.38 5.58
C SER A 105 10.94 9.88 5.41
N PRO A 106 12.01 9.38 6.07
CA PRO A 106 12.31 7.96 6.14
C PRO A 106 11.13 7.10 6.60
N ILE A 107 10.35 7.54 7.59
CA ILE A 107 9.20 6.76 8.10
C ILE A 107 8.05 6.71 7.09
N ALA A 108 7.79 7.81 6.36
CA ALA A 108 6.78 7.82 5.30
C ALA A 108 7.17 6.85 4.17
N SER A 109 8.43 6.92 3.71
CA SER A 109 8.94 6.02 2.66
C SER A 109 8.90 4.55 3.09
N ALA A 110 9.30 4.26 4.33
CA ALA A 110 9.21 2.92 4.93
C ALA A 110 7.76 2.40 4.97
N THR A 111 6.81 3.28 5.33
CA THR A 111 5.38 2.95 5.41
C THR A 111 4.85 2.55 4.03
N HIS A 112 5.15 3.32 2.98
CA HIS A 112 4.79 2.93 1.60
C HIS A 112 5.40 1.57 1.20
N GLY A 113 6.65 1.31 1.59
CA GLY A 113 7.30 0.02 1.36
C GLY A 113 6.61 -1.14 2.08
N LEU A 114 6.20 -0.94 3.35
CA LEU A 114 5.42 -1.94 4.11
C LEU A 114 4.08 -2.24 3.45
N GLY A 115 3.36 -1.20 3.00
CA GLY A 115 2.11 -1.37 2.25
C GLY A 115 2.31 -2.18 0.97
N LEU A 116 3.37 -1.87 0.21
CA LEU A 116 3.70 -2.58 -1.02
C LEU A 116 4.04 -4.06 -0.77
N LEU A 117 4.77 -4.37 0.31
CA LEU A 117 5.08 -5.76 0.69
C LEU A 117 3.83 -6.50 1.15
N ALA A 118 3.00 -5.90 1.99
CA ALA A 118 1.77 -6.52 2.46
C ALA A 118 0.81 -6.79 1.29
N ALA A 119 0.67 -5.85 0.34
CA ALA A 119 -0.14 -6.04 -0.86
C ALA A 119 0.43 -7.15 -1.76
N SER A 120 1.75 -7.25 -1.88
CA SER A 120 2.41 -8.32 -2.64
C SER A 120 2.20 -9.69 -1.98
N ALA A 121 2.32 -9.78 -0.65
CA ALA A 121 2.05 -11.01 0.09
C ALA A 121 0.58 -11.44 -0.04
N MET A 122 -0.37 -10.49 0.02
CA MET A 122 -1.79 -10.74 -0.25
C MET A 122 -2.01 -11.28 -1.67
N ALA A 123 -1.42 -10.65 -2.68
CA ALA A 123 -1.58 -11.05 -4.07
C ALA A 123 -1.04 -12.47 -4.33
N VAL A 124 0.14 -12.79 -3.78
CA VAL A 124 0.73 -14.14 -3.89
C VAL A 124 -0.14 -15.17 -3.17
N THR A 125 -0.48 -14.92 -1.90
CA THR A 125 -1.25 -15.88 -1.10
C THR A 125 -2.67 -16.10 -1.62
N GLY A 126 -3.34 -15.05 -2.11
CA GLY A 126 -4.66 -15.15 -2.74
C GLY A 126 -4.59 -15.83 -4.11
N GLY A 127 -3.55 -15.52 -4.89
CA GLY A 127 -3.28 -16.14 -6.19
C GLY A 127 -3.11 -17.66 -6.13
N MET A 128 -2.62 -18.19 -5.00
CA MET A 128 -2.51 -19.64 -4.78
C MET A 128 -3.85 -20.39 -4.90
N PHE A 129 -4.99 -19.69 -4.73
CA PHE A 129 -6.31 -20.27 -4.98
C PHE A 129 -6.43 -20.88 -6.39
N PHE A 130 -5.86 -20.22 -7.40
CA PHE A 130 -5.95 -20.63 -8.79
C PHE A 130 -5.08 -21.86 -9.12
N LEU A 131 -4.25 -22.32 -8.19
CA LEU A 131 -3.49 -23.57 -8.32
C LEU A 131 -4.22 -24.77 -7.72
N LYS A 132 -5.46 -24.60 -7.27
CA LYS A 132 -6.28 -25.71 -6.77
C LYS A 132 -6.43 -26.79 -7.86
N GLY A 133 -6.12 -28.04 -7.51
CA GLY A 133 -6.12 -29.17 -8.45
C GLY A 133 -4.76 -29.44 -9.09
N ILE A 134 -3.79 -28.54 -8.95
CA ILE A 134 -2.40 -28.70 -9.40
C ILE A 134 -1.45 -28.79 -8.19
N ALA A 135 -1.59 -27.87 -7.23
CA ALA A 135 -0.76 -27.82 -6.03
C ALA A 135 -1.35 -28.67 -4.87
N PRO A 136 -0.51 -29.12 -3.91
CA PRO A 136 -0.99 -29.81 -2.72
C PRO A 136 -2.07 -29.01 -1.98
N GLN A 137 -3.16 -29.67 -1.64
CA GLN A 137 -4.30 -29.01 -0.98
C GLN A 137 -3.89 -28.31 0.33
N SER A 138 -3.00 -28.91 1.12
CA SER A 138 -2.47 -28.31 2.35
C SER A 138 -1.76 -26.97 2.11
N LEU A 139 -1.00 -26.86 1.02
CA LEU A 139 -0.30 -25.63 0.65
C LEU A 139 -1.28 -24.52 0.25
N VAL A 140 -2.29 -24.85 -0.56
CA VAL A 140 -3.33 -23.88 -0.95
C VAL A 140 -4.09 -23.37 0.28
N TRP A 141 -4.46 -24.26 1.20
CA TRP A 141 -5.14 -23.87 2.44
C TRP A 141 -4.26 -23.02 3.36
N LEU A 142 -2.97 -23.36 3.50
CA LEU A 142 -2.03 -22.53 4.24
C LEU A 142 -1.95 -21.12 3.65
N ALA A 143 -1.84 -21.01 2.33
CA ALA A 143 -1.81 -19.73 1.64
C ALA A 143 -3.09 -18.92 1.88
N LEU A 144 -4.27 -19.52 1.80
CA LEU A 144 -5.54 -18.83 2.05
C LEU A 144 -5.71 -18.38 3.51
N ASN A 145 -5.23 -19.18 4.47
CA ASN A 145 -5.21 -18.77 5.88
C ASN A 145 -4.27 -17.57 6.09
N LEU A 146 -3.09 -17.60 5.47
CA LEU A 146 -2.17 -16.45 5.49
C LEU A 146 -2.77 -15.24 4.79
N HIS A 147 -3.47 -15.42 3.68
CA HIS A 147 -4.18 -14.35 2.98
C HIS A 147 -5.18 -13.65 3.92
N GLY A 148 -6.03 -14.41 4.62
CA GLY A 148 -6.94 -13.85 5.62
C GLY A 148 -6.23 -13.15 6.77
N ALA A 149 -5.13 -13.72 7.28
CA ALA A 149 -4.35 -13.11 8.36
C ALA A 149 -3.68 -11.79 7.93
N ILE A 150 -3.11 -11.74 6.72
CA ILE A 150 -2.49 -10.54 6.16
C ILE A 150 -3.56 -9.49 5.83
N ALA A 151 -4.79 -9.88 5.49
CA ALA A 151 -5.90 -8.94 5.28
C ALA A 151 -6.17 -8.09 6.54
N ASN A 152 -6.09 -8.68 7.74
CA ASN A 152 -6.21 -7.94 9.00
C ASN A 152 -5.06 -6.94 9.19
N LEU A 153 -3.83 -7.34 8.86
CA LEU A 153 -2.69 -6.43 8.86
C LEU A 153 -2.86 -5.28 7.85
N MET A 154 -3.42 -5.58 6.67
CA MET A 154 -3.68 -4.60 5.63
C MET A 154 -4.79 -3.62 6.01
N TRP A 155 -5.83 -4.07 6.73
CA TRP A 155 -6.82 -3.17 7.34
C TRP A 155 -6.18 -2.20 8.32
N ALA A 156 -5.36 -2.71 9.25
CA ALA A 156 -4.63 -1.87 10.21
C ALA A 156 -3.71 -0.86 9.50
N TYR A 157 -2.98 -1.33 8.47
CA TYR A 157 -2.16 -0.48 7.62
C TYR A 157 -2.99 0.61 6.94
N LEU A 158 -4.10 0.27 6.30
CA LEU A 158 -4.95 1.20 5.56
C LEU A 158 -5.51 2.27 6.50
N ILE A 159 -6.05 1.88 7.65
CA ILE A 159 -6.61 2.81 8.65
C ILE A 159 -5.52 3.76 9.15
N ALA A 160 -4.35 3.24 9.54
CA ALA A 160 -3.26 4.07 10.05
C ALA A 160 -2.70 5.01 8.97
N HIS A 161 -2.42 4.48 7.77
CA HIS A 161 -1.82 5.23 6.68
C HIS A 161 -2.77 6.31 6.12
N ALA A 162 -4.00 5.92 5.76
CA ALA A 162 -4.98 6.86 5.23
C ALA A 162 -5.45 7.86 6.30
N GLY A 163 -5.61 7.41 7.55
CA GLY A 163 -5.96 8.27 8.68
C GLY A 163 -4.90 9.34 8.94
N LEU A 164 -3.62 8.98 8.93
CA LEU A 164 -2.53 9.96 9.04
C LEU A 164 -2.50 10.91 7.84
N ALA A 165 -2.63 10.39 6.61
CA ALA A 165 -2.67 11.23 5.42
C ALA A 165 -3.81 12.26 5.48
N LEU A 166 -5.00 11.85 5.96
CA LEU A 166 -6.14 12.73 6.18
C LEU A 166 -5.85 13.76 7.28
N LEU A 167 -5.26 13.36 8.40
CA LEU A 167 -4.87 14.28 9.46
C LEU A 167 -3.87 15.35 8.97
N HIS A 168 -2.89 14.96 8.16
CA HIS A 168 -1.96 15.89 7.52
C HIS A 168 -2.66 16.82 6.51
N GLU A 169 -3.66 16.34 5.77
CA GLU A 169 -4.47 17.18 4.89
C GLU A 169 -5.28 18.21 5.69
N LEU A 170 -6.00 17.78 6.73
CA LEU A 170 -6.85 18.62 7.58
C LEU A 170 -6.05 19.68 8.36
N THR A 171 -4.77 19.41 8.64
CA THR A 171 -3.85 20.38 9.28
C THR A 171 -3.12 21.27 8.27
N GLY A 172 -3.49 21.20 6.99
CA GLY A 172 -3.01 22.10 5.95
C GLY A 172 -1.69 21.69 5.28
N GLN A 173 -1.17 20.49 5.55
CA GLN A 173 0.07 20.00 4.91
C GLN A 173 -0.15 19.51 3.45
N ARG A 174 -1.41 19.45 2.98
CA ARG A 174 -1.82 19.16 1.58
C ARG A 174 -1.27 17.84 1.02
N VAL A 175 -1.08 16.84 1.88
CA VAL A 175 -0.46 15.55 1.55
C VAL A 175 -1.32 14.75 0.56
N LEU A 176 -2.65 14.72 0.72
CA LEU A 176 -3.53 13.99 -0.20
C LEU A 176 -3.53 14.63 -1.58
N ARG A 177 -3.59 15.97 -1.66
CA ARG A 177 -3.53 16.71 -2.93
C ARG A 177 -2.21 16.45 -3.66
N ARG A 178 -1.09 16.38 -2.94
CA ARG A 178 0.24 16.13 -3.53
C ARG A 178 0.46 14.68 -3.94
N MET A 179 -0.23 13.72 -3.31
CA MET A 179 -0.21 12.31 -3.72
C MET A 179 -1.21 12.00 -4.83
N SER A 180 -2.27 12.81 -4.97
CA SER A 180 -3.32 12.60 -5.96
C SER A 180 -2.89 13.01 -7.38
N PRO A 181 -3.29 12.24 -8.42
CA PRO A 181 -3.10 12.65 -9.80
C PRO A 181 -3.89 13.93 -10.16
N VAL A 182 -5.01 14.20 -9.47
CA VAL A 182 -5.92 15.33 -9.74
C VAL A 182 -5.34 16.67 -9.27
N GLY A 183 -4.43 16.66 -8.30
CA GLY A 183 -3.85 17.89 -7.72
C GLY A 183 -2.97 18.71 -8.67
N LEU A 184 -2.69 18.23 -9.88
CA LEU A 184 -1.88 18.94 -10.89
C LEU A 184 -2.71 19.91 -11.75
N GLU A 185 -4.01 19.67 -11.94
CA GLU A 185 -4.83 20.47 -12.87
C GLU A 185 -5.00 21.93 -12.42
N HIS A 186 -4.80 22.22 -11.13
CA HIS A 186 -4.98 23.56 -10.57
C HIS A 186 -3.65 24.32 -10.35
N ALA A 187 -2.50 23.68 -10.63
CA ALA A 187 -1.19 24.31 -10.42
C ALA A 187 -0.53 24.82 -11.71
N GLY A 188 -1.20 24.65 -12.86
CA GLY A 188 -0.75 25.14 -14.17
C GLY A 188 -1.64 26.22 -14.77
N ALA A 189 -2.55 26.81 -13.97
CA ALA A 189 -3.50 27.84 -14.40
C ALA A 189 -3.22 29.23 -13.79
N ASP A 190 -2.13 29.39 -13.04
CA ASP A 190 -1.70 30.66 -12.43
C ASP A 190 -0.35 31.10 -13.01
#